data_AF-A0A8B9RWV5-F1
#
_entry.id   AF-A0A8B9RWV5-F1
#
_cell.length_a   1.000
_cell.length_b   1.000
_cell.length_c   1.000
_cell.angle_alpha   90.00
_cell.angle_beta   90.00
_cell.angle_gamma   90.00
#
_symmetry.space_group_name_H-M   'P 1'
#
loop_
_entity.id
_entity.type
_entity.pdbx_description
1 polymer ?
#
loop_
_entity_poly.entity_id
_entity_poly.type
_entity_poly.pdbx_seq_one_letter_code
_entity_poly.pdbx_strand_id
1 'polypeptide(L)'
;MSTPTPLIPALILIETTSLLIRPLALGVRLTANLTAGHLLIQLISTASTVLLPILPTVSILTTLILLLLTILEIAVAIIQAYVFVLLLSLYLQENI
;
A
#
# COMPACT_ATOMS: atom_id res chain seq x y z
N MET A 1 3.84 36.99 14.39
CA MET A 1 4.02 36.64 12.96
C MET A 1 2.64 36.51 12.36
N SER A 2 2.31 37.50 11.55
CA SER A 2 0.99 37.82 10.99
C SER A 2 0.64 36.92 9.81
N THR A 3 -0.22 35.93 10.05
CA THR A 3 -1.02 35.29 8.99
C THR A 3 -2.48 35.67 9.22
N PRO A 4 -3.24 36.04 8.18
CA PRO A 4 -4.56 36.66 8.35
C PRO A 4 -5.55 35.66 8.97
N THR A 5 -6.22 36.08 10.03
CA THR A 5 -7.26 35.38 10.80
C THR A 5 -8.38 34.68 9.99
N PRO A 6 -8.76 35.10 8.76
CA PRO A 6 -9.72 34.33 7.96
C PRO A 6 -9.13 33.12 7.21
N LEU A 7 -7.80 33.03 7.01
CA LEU A 7 -7.18 31.87 6.33
C LEU A 7 -6.91 30.69 7.27
N ILE A 8 -6.81 30.93 8.58
CA ILE A 8 -6.56 29.91 9.61
C ILE A 8 -7.62 28.79 9.58
N PRO A 9 -8.94 29.07 9.58
CA PRO A 9 -9.94 28.01 9.52
C PRO A 9 -9.92 27.25 8.17
N ALA A 10 -9.59 27.93 7.07
CA ALA A 10 -9.46 27.29 5.76
C ALA A 10 -8.24 26.35 5.71
N LEU A 11 -7.10 26.76 6.27
CA LEU A 11 -5.90 25.93 6.38
C LEU A 11 -6.17 24.69 7.24
N ILE A 12 -6.82 24.84 8.39
CA ILE A 12 -7.19 23.74 9.28
C ILE A 12 -8.15 22.75 8.58
N LEU A 13 -9.11 23.25 7.79
CA LEU A 13 -10.00 22.41 6.99
C LEU A 13 -9.23 21.56 5.95
N ILE A 14 -8.21 22.15 5.31
CA ILE A 14 -7.39 21.45 4.32
C ILE A 14 -6.41 20.47 4.99
N GLU A 15 -5.85 20.83 6.14
CA GLU A 15 -4.97 19.98 6.95
C GLU A 15 -5.71 18.72 7.42
N THR A 16 -6.91 18.89 7.98
CA THR A 16 -7.77 17.79 8.45
C THR A 16 -8.23 16.88 7.32
N THR A 17 -8.63 17.43 6.17
CA THR A 17 -8.97 16.61 5.00
C THR A 17 -7.75 15.88 4.42
N SER A 18 -6.57 16.53 4.35
CA SER A 18 -5.32 15.90 3.91
C SER A 18 -4.86 14.76 4.82
N LEU A 19 -5.06 14.91 6.15
CA LEU A 19 -4.78 13.87 7.14
C LEU A 19 -5.73 12.68 7.01
N LEU A 20 -7.00 12.88 6.64
CA LEU A 20 -7.96 11.80 6.37
C LEU A 20 -7.75 11.12 5.01
N ILE A 21 -7.29 11.85 3.99
CA ILE A 21 -7.00 11.29 2.66
C ILE A 21 -5.74 10.40 2.72
N ARG A 22 -4.78 10.71 3.58
CA ARG A 22 -3.53 9.95 3.72
C ARG A 22 -3.75 8.45 4.04
N PRO A 23 -4.52 8.03 5.06
CA PRO A 23 -4.83 6.62 5.30
C PRO A 23 -5.70 6.00 4.22
N LEU A 24 -6.62 6.78 3.64
CA LEU A 24 -7.47 6.33 2.56
C LEU A 24 -6.62 5.97 1.32
N ALA A 25 -5.64 6.81 1.00
CA ALA A 25 -4.67 6.57 -0.07
C ALA A 25 -3.72 5.39 0.24
N LEU A 26 -3.38 5.13 1.51
CA LEU A 26 -2.58 3.96 1.91
C LEU A 26 -3.40 2.66 1.78
N GLY A 27 -4.67 2.67 2.21
CA GLY A 27 -5.59 1.55 2.07
C GLY A 27 -5.85 1.17 0.62
N VAL A 28 -6.14 2.16 -0.23
CA VAL A 28 -6.31 1.96 -1.69
C VAL A 28 -5.03 1.41 -2.33
N ARG A 29 -3.86 1.87 -1.89
CA ARG A 29 -2.57 1.39 -2.40
C ARG A 29 -2.32 -0.08 -2.05
N LEU A 30 -2.67 -0.49 -0.84
CA LEU A 30 -2.55 -1.89 -0.42
C LEU A 30 -3.55 -2.80 -1.11
N THR A 31 -4.81 -2.38 -1.26
CA THR A 31 -5.80 -3.18 -1.99
C THR A 31 -5.44 -3.29 -3.46
N ALA A 32 -4.95 -2.22 -4.09
CA ALA A 32 -4.46 -2.24 -5.47
C ALA A 32 -3.23 -3.16 -5.64
N ASN A 33 -2.26 -3.07 -4.73
CA ASN A 33 -1.08 -3.95 -4.71
C ASN A 33 -1.50 -5.42 -4.56
N LEU A 34 -2.27 -5.78 -3.54
CA LEU A 34 -2.72 -7.17 -3.32
C LEU A 34 -3.60 -7.72 -4.46
N THR A 35 -4.45 -6.90 -5.06
CA THR A 35 -5.26 -7.34 -6.23
C THR A 35 -4.40 -7.51 -7.48
N ALA A 36 -3.45 -6.61 -7.74
CA ALA A 36 -2.49 -6.76 -8.83
C ALA A 36 -1.60 -7.99 -8.63
N GLY A 37 -1.07 -8.19 -7.41
CA GLY A 37 -0.32 -9.37 -7.01
C GLY A 37 -1.14 -10.65 -7.21
N HIS A 38 -2.40 -10.68 -6.76
CA HIS A 38 -3.29 -11.83 -6.97
C HIS A 38 -3.54 -12.14 -8.45
N LEU A 39 -3.83 -11.12 -9.28
CA LEU A 39 -4.01 -11.29 -10.73
C LEU A 39 -2.71 -11.77 -11.40
N LEU A 40 -1.56 -11.26 -10.96
CA LEU A 40 -0.25 -11.64 -11.45
C LEU A 40 0.09 -13.09 -11.08
N ILE A 41 -0.28 -13.53 -9.87
CA ILE A 41 -0.17 -14.95 -9.47
C ILE A 41 -0.99 -15.83 -10.41
N GLN A 42 -2.22 -15.44 -10.73
CA GLN A 42 -3.09 -16.23 -11.60
C GLN A 42 -2.56 -16.29 -13.05
N LEU A 43 -2.03 -15.19 -13.58
CA LEU A 43 -1.39 -15.15 -14.89
C LEU A 43 -0.10 -15.99 -14.94
N ILE A 44 0.77 -15.89 -13.94
CA ILE A 44 2.00 -16.69 -13.88
C ILE A 44 1.67 -18.17 -13.63
N SER A 45 0.68 -18.48 -12.81
CA SER A 45 0.25 -19.87 -12.57
C SER A 45 -0.24 -20.52 -13.88
N THR A 46 -1.11 -19.84 -14.62
CA THR A 46 -1.58 -20.33 -15.92
C THR A 46 -0.45 -20.42 -16.94
N ALA A 47 0.41 -19.40 -17.06
CA ALA A 47 1.58 -19.45 -17.94
C ALA A 47 2.56 -20.58 -17.56
N SER A 48 2.80 -20.79 -16.27
CA SER A 48 3.66 -21.86 -15.73
C SER A 48 3.09 -23.24 -16.04
N THR A 49 1.78 -23.44 -15.92
CA THR A 49 1.17 -24.74 -16.30
C THR A 49 1.31 -25.06 -17.79
N VAL A 50 1.29 -24.03 -18.66
CA VAL A 50 1.52 -24.18 -20.11
C VAL A 50 3.00 -24.39 -20.42
N LEU A 51 3.91 -23.73 -19.70
CA LEU A 51 5.36 -23.86 -19.88
C LEU A 51 5.93 -25.13 -19.24
N LEU A 52 5.25 -25.75 -18.28
CA LEU A 52 5.71 -26.93 -17.54
C LEU A 52 6.20 -28.08 -18.47
N PRO A 53 5.47 -28.45 -19.55
CA PRO A 53 5.94 -29.48 -20.47
C PRO A 53 7.07 -29.02 -21.42
N ILE A 54 7.34 -27.72 -21.53
CA ILE A 54 8.29 -27.15 -22.50
C ILE A 54 9.62 -26.75 -21.83
N LEU A 55 9.56 -26.01 -20.73
CA LEU A 55 10.70 -25.41 -20.01
C LEU A 55 10.45 -25.40 -18.48
N PRO A 56 10.54 -26.56 -17.79
CA PRO A 56 10.19 -26.68 -16.38
C PRO A 56 11.07 -25.82 -15.45
N THR A 57 12.36 -25.65 -15.79
CA THR A 57 13.30 -24.83 -14.99
C THR A 57 12.91 -23.35 -14.96
N VAL A 58 12.44 -22.80 -16.08
CA VAL A 58 12.00 -21.40 -16.17
C VAL A 58 10.71 -21.21 -15.38
N SER A 59 9.78 -22.16 -15.47
CA SER A 59 8.54 -22.19 -14.68
C SER A 59 8.80 -22.05 -13.18
N ILE A 60 9.72 -22.87 -12.65
CA ILE A 60 10.06 -22.87 -11.22
C ILE A 60 10.72 -21.56 -10.78
N LEU A 61 11.57 -20.97 -11.64
CA LEU A 61 12.19 -19.68 -11.34
C LEU A 61 11.15 -18.56 -11.26
N THR A 62 10.20 -18.54 -12.20
CA THR A 62 9.14 -17.51 -12.22
C THR A 62 8.20 -17.60 -11.01
N THR A 63 7.87 -18.80 -10.54
CA THR A 63 7.04 -18.97 -9.33
C THR A 63 7.80 -18.61 -8.05
N LEU A 64 9.11 -18.84 -7.99
CA LEU A 64 9.95 -18.41 -6.86
C LEU A 64 10.00 -16.87 -6.73
N ILE A 65 10.19 -16.16 -7.85
CA ILE A 65 10.23 -14.69 -7.86
C ILE A 65 8.89 -14.11 -7.41
N LEU A 66 7.80 -14.70 -7.88
CA LEU A 66 6.45 -14.33 -7.48
C LEU A 66 6.24 -14.48 -5.96
N LEU A 67 6.65 -15.61 -5.38
CA LEU A 67 6.60 -15.82 -3.93
C LEU A 67 7.36 -14.71 -3.18
N LEU A 68 8.57 -14.36 -3.64
CA LEU A 68 9.37 -13.32 -3.00
C LEU A 68 8.67 -11.94 -3.03
N LEU A 69 8.05 -11.58 -4.16
CA LEU A 69 7.29 -10.35 -4.29
C LEU A 69 6.07 -10.30 -3.35
N THR A 70 5.35 -11.42 -3.17
CA THR A 70 4.21 -11.46 -2.25
C THR A 70 4.62 -11.25 -0.79
N ILE A 71 5.78 -11.77 -0.37
CA ILE A 71 6.32 -11.53 0.97
C ILE A 71 6.67 -10.06 1.15
N LEU A 72 7.30 -9.45 0.14
CA LEU A 72 7.62 -8.02 0.16
C LEU A 72 6.35 -7.15 0.28
N GLU A 73 5.29 -7.51 -0.44
CA GLU A 73 4.01 -6.79 -0.43
C GLU A 73 3.34 -6.82 0.95
N ILE A 74 3.36 -7.98 1.61
CA ILE A 74 2.86 -8.13 2.99
C ILE A 74 3.73 -7.34 3.98
N ALA A 75 5.06 -7.35 3.83
CA ALA A 75 5.96 -6.59 4.67
C ALA A 75 5.69 -5.07 4.57
N VAL A 76 5.50 -4.57 3.35
CA VAL A 76 5.12 -3.17 3.09
C VAL A 76 3.76 -2.86 3.73
N ALA A 77 2.77 -3.77 3.64
CA ALA A 77 1.47 -3.60 4.28
C ALA A 77 1.54 -3.38 5.79
N ILE A 78 2.37 -4.16 6.48
CA ILE A 78 2.60 -4.03 7.93
C ILE A 78 3.21 -2.67 8.27
N ILE A 79 4.23 -2.25 7.52
CA ILE A 79 4.89 -0.95 7.73
C ILE A 79 3.90 0.19 7.51
N GLN A 80 3.06 0.11 6.47
CA GLN A 80 2.05 1.11 6.16
C GLN A 80 1.03 1.27 7.30
N ALA A 81 0.54 0.15 7.86
CA ALA A 81 -0.40 0.14 8.97
C ALA A 81 0.22 0.74 10.26
N TYR A 82 1.50 0.44 10.51
CA TYR A 82 2.24 1.00 11.65
C TYR A 82 2.37 2.52 11.55
N VAL A 83 2.82 3.04 10.40
CA VAL A 83 2.96 4.49 10.17
C VAL A 83 1.62 5.20 10.32
N PHE A 84 0.52 4.57 9.89
CA PHE A 84 -0.82 5.13 10.08
C PHE A 84 -1.19 5.31 11.55
N VAL A 85 -1.03 4.26 12.37
CA VAL A 85 -1.34 4.33 13.81
C VAL A 85 -0.48 5.38 14.50
N LEU A 86 0.80 5.46 14.16
CA LEU A 86 1.72 6.47 14.72
C LEU A 86 1.26 7.90 14.42
N LEU A 87 0.92 8.20 13.17
CA LEU A 87 0.46 9.53 12.77
C LEU A 87 -0.86 9.90 13.44
N LEU A 88 -1.81 8.96 13.54
CA LEU A 88 -3.07 9.18 14.24
C LEU A 88 -2.86 9.46 15.74
N SER A 89 -1.94 8.73 16.37
CA SER A 89 -1.62 8.90 17.79
C SER A 89 -1.02 10.28 18.07
N LEU A 90 -0.07 10.72 17.25
CA LEU A 90 0.52 12.06 17.35
C LEU A 90 -0.53 13.15 17.17
N TYR A 91 -1.41 13.01 16.18
CA TYR A 91 -2.48 13.97 15.93
C TYR A 91 -3.48 14.09 17.08
N LEU A 92 -3.88 12.94 17.66
CA LEU A 92 -4.75 12.94 18.85
C LEU A 92 -4.06 13.64 20.02
N GLN A 93 -2.77 13.42 20.21
CA GLN A 93 -2.00 14.03 21.30
C GLN A 93 -1.76 15.54 21.10
N GLU A 94 -1.79 16.03 19.86
CA GLU A 94 -1.66 17.46 19.54
C GLU A 94 -3.00 18.23 19.66
N ASN A 95 -4.14 17.54 19.58
CA ASN A 95 -5.49 18.13 19.68
C ASN A 95 -6.16 17.95 21.06
N ILE A 96 -5.55 17.22 21.98
CA ILE A 96 -5.95 17.12 23.40
C ILE A 96 -5.15 18.15 24.20
#